data_AF-A0A257X3X8-F1
#
_entry.id   AF-A0A257X3X8-F1
#
_cell.length_a   1.000
_cell.length_b   1.000
_cell.length_c   1.000
_cell.angle_alpha   90.00
_cell.angle_beta   90.00
_cell.angle_gamma   90.00
#
_symmetry.space_group_name_H-M   'P 1'
#
loop_
_entity.id
_entity.type
_entity.pdbx_description
1 polymer ?
#
loop_
_entity_poly.entity_id
_entity_poly.type
_entity_poly.pdbx_seq_one_letter_code
_entity_poly.pdbx_strand_id
1 'polypeptide(L)'
;MTPLKTLVAALAFATVAAPALAAPETYKLDAGHTFPRFSYSHFGFSTQLSRFNRTTGTVTLDRAARTGTVDITIDTTSVDTGFALFDEHIQADDFLDTAKHPT
;
A
#
# COMPACT_ATOMS: atom_id res chain seq x y z
N MET A 1 -20.82 48.69 -31.32
CA MET A 1 -21.70 48.22 -30.21
C MET A 1 -21.52 46.72 -29.92
N THR A 2 -20.30 46.19 -30.07
CA THR A 2 -19.96 44.77 -29.90
C THR A 2 -19.14 44.39 -28.65
N PRO A 3 -18.48 45.29 -27.88
CA PRO A 3 -17.52 44.85 -26.86
C PRO A 3 -18.19 44.19 -25.65
N LEU A 4 -19.42 44.58 -25.32
CA LEU A 4 -20.14 44.05 -24.15
C LEU A 4 -20.59 42.59 -24.35
N LYS A 5 -21.02 42.22 -25.57
CA LYS A 5 -21.40 40.83 -25.88
C LYS A 5 -20.19 39.89 -25.86
N THR A 6 -19.03 40.36 -26.35
CA THR A 6 -17.78 39.59 -26.29
C THR A 6 -17.28 39.43 -24.85
N LEU A 7 -17.44 40.47 -24.01
CA LEU A 7 -17.06 40.42 -22.60
C LEU A 7 -17.93 39.47 -21.77
N VAL A 8 -19.25 39.46 -22.02
CA VAL A 8 -20.19 38.53 -21.38
C VAL A 8 -19.91 37.08 -21.80
N ALA A 9 -19.61 36.84 -23.08
CA ALA A 9 -19.23 35.51 -23.58
C ALA A 9 -17.90 35.02 -22.97
N ALA A 10 -16.91 35.91 -22.80
CA ALA A 10 -15.64 35.57 -22.15
C ALA A 10 -15.79 35.27 -20.66
N LEU A 11 -16.64 36.01 -19.93
CA LEU A 11 -16.93 35.76 -18.52
C LEU A 11 -17.66 34.42 -18.32
N ALA A 12 -18.57 34.05 -19.24
CA ALA A 12 -19.28 32.77 -19.22
C ALA A 12 -18.36 31.56 -19.51
N PHE A 13 -17.27 31.76 -20.27
CA PHE A 13 -16.27 30.71 -20.49
C PHE A 13 -15.32 30.54 -19.29
N ALA A 14 -15.02 31.62 -18.57
CA ALA A 14 -14.15 31.56 -17.40
C ALA A 14 -14.76 30.76 -16.23
N THR A 15 -16.08 30.67 -16.13
CA THR A 15 -16.77 29.91 -15.06
C THR A 15 -16.74 28.39 -15.25
N VAL A 16 -16.34 27.88 -16.42
CA VAL A 16 -16.24 26.43 -16.69
C VAL A 16 -14.82 25.90 -16.43
N ALA A 17 -13.84 26.77 -16.25
CA ALA A 17 -12.45 26.40 -15.96
C ALA A 17 -12.22 26.11 -14.47
N ALA A 18 -13.07 25.27 -13.85
CA ALA A 18 -12.75 24.71 -12.54
C ALA A 18 -11.48 23.85 -12.67
N PRO A 19 -10.51 23.96 -11.74
CA PRO A 19 -9.36 23.06 -11.76
C PRO A 19 -9.87 21.62 -11.65
N ALA A 20 -9.54 20.79 -12.63
CA ALA A 20 -9.73 19.36 -12.54
C ALA A 20 -8.80 18.83 -11.45
N LEU A 21 -9.28 18.80 -10.20
CA LEU A 21 -8.60 18.08 -9.14
C LEU A 21 -8.72 16.60 -9.48
N ALA A 22 -7.57 15.96 -9.72
CA ALA A 22 -7.54 14.52 -9.94
C ALA A 22 -8.14 13.83 -8.71
N ALA A 23 -9.09 12.92 -8.94
CA ALA A 23 -9.64 12.10 -7.88
C ALA A 23 -8.54 11.20 -7.27
N PRO A 24 -8.70 10.77 -6.00
CA PRO A 24 -7.81 9.77 -5.43
C PRO A 24 -7.73 8.52 -6.31
N GLU A 25 -6.51 8.03 -6.56
CA GLU A 25 -6.26 6.83 -7.35
C GLU A 25 -6.06 5.64 -6.41
N THR A 26 -6.74 4.52 -6.66
CA THR A 26 -6.57 3.29 -5.88
C THR A 26 -5.85 2.23 -6.72
N TYR A 27 -4.75 1.73 -6.18
CA TYR A 27 -3.91 0.70 -6.75
C TYR A 27 -4.14 -0.61 -6.00
N LYS A 28 -4.40 -1.68 -6.73
CA LYS A 28 -4.42 -3.04 -6.15
C LYS A 28 -2.99 -3.53 -6.00
N LEU A 29 -2.70 -4.14 -4.86
CA LEU A 29 -1.40 -4.77 -4.64
C LEU A 29 -1.16 -5.90 -5.65
N ASP A 30 0.02 -5.89 -6.28
CA ASP A 30 0.51 -7.03 -7.04
C ASP A 30 1.31 -7.95 -6.10
N ALA A 31 0.76 -9.13 -5.82
CA ALA A 31 1.38 -10.11 -4.95
C ALA A 31 2.73 -10.64 -5.50
N GLY A 32 2.94 -10.63 -6.82
CA GLY A 32 4.19 -11.08 -7.43
C GLY A 32 5.36 -10.10 -7.29
N HIS A 33 5.06 -8.83 -6.99
CA HIS A 33 6.06 -7.75 -6.87
C HIS A 33 6.01 -7.02 -5.53
N THR A 34 5.33 -7.59 -4.53
CA THR A 34 5.26 -7.06 -3.17
C THR A 34 5.84 -8.06 -2.19
N PHE A 35 6.80 -7.61 -1.39
CA PHE A 35 7.54 -8.48 -0.48
C PHE A 35 7.61 -7.85 0.91
N PRO A 36 6.62 -8.09 1.79
CA PRO A 36 6.78 -7.75 3.21
C PRO A 36 7.97 -8.55 3.76
N ARG A 37 8.92 -7.82 4.32
CA ARG A 37 10.18 -8.38 4.84
C ARG A 37 10.39 -7.97 6.27
N PHE A 38 11.03 -8.85 7.02
CA PHE A 38 11.55 -8.56 8.33
C PHE A 38 13.01 -9.02 8.41
N SER A 39 13.76 -8.40 9.32
CA SER A 39 15.12 -8.81 9.59
C SER A 39 15.38 -8.84 11.10
N TYR A 40 16.34 -9.67 11.49
CA TYR A 40 16.74 -9.79 12.88
C TYR A 40 18.23 -10.11 12.98
N SER A 41 18.82 -9.73 14.13
CA SER A 41 20.19 -10.09 14.48
C SER A 41 20.21 -11.54 14.96
N HIS A 42 21.06 -12.37 14.35
CA HIS A 42 21.30 -13.73 14.80
C HIS A 42 22.55 -13.76 15.67
N PHE A 43 22.34 -13.50 16.96
CA PHE A 43 23.39 -13.43 17.99
C PHE A 43 24.51 -12.40 17.70
N GLY A 44 24.25 -11.38 16.87
CA GLY A 44 25.24 -10.39 16.48
C GLY A 44 26.24 -10.85 15.41
N PHE A 45 26.15 -12.10 14.94
CA PHE A 45 27.05 -12.62 13.90
C PHE A 45 26.55 -12.33 12.49
N SER A 46 25.24 -12.27 12.27
CA SER A 46 24.64 -12.00 10.97
C SER A 46 23.28 -11.31 11.10
N THR A 47 22.86 -10.63 10.02
CA THR A 47 21.49 -10.14 9.87
C THR A 47 20.74 -11.11 8.98
N GLN A 48 19.74 -11.77 9.53
CA GLN A 48 18.83 -12.62 8.78
C GLN A 48 17.76 -11.75 8.14
N LEU A 49 17.40 -12.04 6.89
CA LEU A 49 16.34 -11.36 6.15
C LEU A 49 15.34 -12.40 5.65
N SER A 50 14.10 -12.23 6.04
CA SER A 50 13.03 -13.18 5.76
C SER A 50 11.79 -12.42 5.28
N ARG A 51 10.77 -13.15 4.81
CA ARG A 51 9.59 -12.55 4.17
C ARG A 51 8.31 -13.31 4.47
N PHE A 52 7.20 -12.70 4.09
CA PHE A 52 5.92 -13.38 3.93
C PHE A 52 5.59 -13.51 2.43
N ASN A 53 5.17 -14.70 2.01
CA ASN A 53 4.95 -15.00 0.59
C ASN A 53 3.52 -14.73 0.12
N ARG A 54 2.57 -14.45 1.03
CA ARG A 54 1.18 -14.17 0.70
C ARG A 54 0.73 -12.85 1.31
N THR A 55 0.39 -11.90 0.44
CA THR A 55 -0.02 -10.55 0.83
C THR A 55 -1.03 -10.01 -0.17
N THR A 56 -2.03 -9.30 0.33
CA THR A 56 -3.07 -8.65 -0.48
C THR A 56 -3.35 -7.26 0.05
N GLY A 57 -4.03 -6.43 -0.74
CA GLY A 57 -4.50 -5.14 -0.28
C GLY A 57 -4.53 -4.08 -1.36
N THR A 58 -4.64 -2.83 -0.93
CA THR A 58 -4.75 -1.64 -1.77
C THR A 58 -3.95 -0.47 -1.22
N VAL A 59 -3.59 0.44 -2.12
CA VAL A 59 -3.01 1.74 -1.79
C VAL A 59 -3.86 2.80 -2.49
N THR A 60 -4.41 3.74 -1.74
CA THR A 60 -5.11 4.91 -2.29
C THR A 60 -4.22 6.14 -2.13
N LEU A 61 -4.05 6.91 -3.20
CA LEU A 61 -3.23 8.11 -3.21
C LEU A 61 -4.02 9.29 -3.77
N ASP A 62 -4.13 10.36 -2.99
CA ASP A 62 -4.59 11.67 -3.44
C ASP A 62 -3.39 12.62 -3.51
N ARG A 63 -2.91 12.86 -4.73
CA ARG A 63 -1.75 13.73 -4.98
C ARG A 63 -2.08 15.20 -4.75
N ALA A 64 -3.32 15.61 -4.97
CA ALA A 64 -3.74 17.00 -4.82
C ALA A 64 -3.87 17.38 -3.34
N ALA A 65 -4.52 16.52 -2.56
CA ALA A 65 -4.64 16.67 -1.11
C ALA A 65 -3.35 16.28 -0.36
N ARG A 66 -2.39 15.62 -1.04
CA ARG A 66 -1.18 15.06 -0.43
C ARG A 66 -1.49 14.07 0.70
N THR A 67 -2.51 13.24 0.48
CA THR A 67 -2.91 12.20 1.42
C THR A 67 -2.84 10.84 0.75
N GLY A 68 -2.77 9.79 1.56
CA GLY A 68 -2.85 8.42 1.08
C GLY A 68 -3.20 7.46 2.19
N THR A 69 -3.79 6.33 1.83
CA THR A 69 -4.13 5.24 2.73
C THR A 69 -3.60 3.94 2.18
N VAL A 70 -3.17 3.06 3.07
CA VAL A 70 -2.63 1.74 2.75
C VAL A 70 -3.41 0.75 3.59
N ASP A 71 -4.06 -0.21 2.93
CA ASP A 71 -4.81 -1.29 3.58
C ASP A 71 -4.26 -2.61 3.06
N ILE A 72 -3.49 -3.29 3.90
CA ILE A 72 -2.70 -4.47 3.54
C ILE A 72 -2.97 -5.58 4.55
N THR A 73 -3.17 -6.78 4.03
CA THR A 73 -3.31 -8.01 4.80
C THR A 73 -2.16 -8.95 4.44
N ILE A 74 -1.41 -9.40 5.44
CA ILE A 74 -0.30 -10.35 5.30
C ILE A 74 -0.78 -11.67 5.89
N ASP A 75 -0.67 -12.77 5.16
CA ASP A 75 -0.93 -14.09 5.75
C ASP A 75 0.30 -14.52 6.56
N THR A 76 0.17 -14.56 7.89
CA THR A 76 1.28 -14.86 8.81
C THR A 76 1.74 -16.31 8.70
N THR A 77 0.89 -17.23 8.23
CA THR A 77 1.26 -18.63 7.93
C THR A 77 2.15 -18.75 6.67
N SER A 78 2.38 -17.66 5.94
CA SER A 78 3.22 -17.62 4.74
C SER A 78 4.66 -17.17 4.99
N VAL A 79 5.10 -17.13 6.26
CA VAL A 79 6.49 -16.85 6.62
C VAL A 79 7.44 -17.82 5.90
N ASP A 80 8.54 -17.27 5.39
CA ASP A 80 9.58 -17.98 4.66
C ASP A 80 10.95 -17.44 5.06
N THR A 81 11.66 -18.26 5.82
CA THR A 81 13.05 -18.05 6.24
C THR A 81 14.05 -18.85 5.39
N GLY A 82 13.55 -19.64 4.43
CA GLY A 82 14.34 -20.64 3.72
C GLY A 82 14.59 -21.93 4.51
N PHE A 83 14.03 -22.07 5.73
CA PHE A 83 14.19 -23.26 6.55
C PHE A 83 12.88 -23.63 7.29
N ALA A 84 12.20 -24.66 6.78
CA ALA A 84 10.84 -25.03 7.20
C ALA A 84 10.65 -25.23 8.71
N LEU A 85 11.61 -25.85 9.41
CA LEU A 85 11.50 -26.07 10.85
C LEU A 85 11.49 -24.74 11.64
N PHE A 86 12.21 -23.75 11.15
CA PHE A 86 12.19 -22.43 11.78
C PHE A 86 10.94 -21.64 11.41
N ASP A 87 10.40 -21.84 10.20
CA ASP A 87 9.08 -21.31 9.83
C ASP A 87 7.99 -21.86 10.76
N GLU A 88 7.99 -23.16 11.06
CA GLU A 88 7.09 -23.79 12.04
C GLU A 88 7.20 -23.17 13.43
N HIS A 89 8.42 -22.86 13.87
CA HIS A 89 8.65 -22.21 15.17
C HIS A 89 8.12 -20.78 15.20
N ILE A 90 8.36 -19.98 14.15
CA ILE A 90 7.81 -18.62 14.05
C ILE A 90 6.28 -18.64 14.03
N GLN A 91 5.68 -19.70 13.47
CA GLN A 91 4.23 -19.84 13.40
C GLN A 91 3.57 -20.20 14.74
N ALA A 92 4.33 -20.72 15.70
CA ALA A 92 3.85 -21.19 16.99
C ALA A 92 3.48 -20.03 17.95
N ASP A 93 2.93 -20.40 19.11
CA ASP A 93 2.33 -19.47 20.08
C ASP A 93 3.33 -18.63 20.87
N ASP A 94 4.60 -19.00 20.85
CA ASP A 94 5.71 -18.22 21.39
C ASP A 94 6.16 -17.08 20.46
N PHE A 95 5.69 -17.06 19.21
CA PHE A 95 5.94 -15.99 18.24
C PHE A 95 4.64 -15.40 17.67
N LEU A 96 4.25 -15.78 16.44
CA LEU A 96 3.13 -15.15 15.74
C LEU A 96 1.77 -15.72 16.12
N ASP A 97 1.71 -16.90 16.75
CA ASP A 97 0.49 -17.63 17.08
C ASP A 97 -0.49 -17.67 15.88
N THR A 98 0.00 -18.14 14.74
CA THR A 98 -0.71 -18.01 13.46
C THR A 98 -2.01 -18.82 13.41
N ALA A 99 -2.18 -19.78 14.31
CA ALA A 99 -3.44 -20.48 14.53
C ALA A 99 -4.55 -19.54 15.04
N LYS A 100 -4.21 -18.53 15.85
CA LYS A 100 -5.15 -17.51 16.36
C LYS A 100 -5.11 -16.21 15.56
N HIS A 101 -3.95 -15.87 15.00
CA HIS A 101 -3.68 -14.61 14.31
C HIS A 101 -3.12 -14.86 12.90
N PRO A 102 -3.94 -15.37 11.96
CA PRO A 102 -3.47 -15.75 10.63
C PRO A 102 -3.18 -14.56 9.71
N THR A 103 -3.55 -13.33 10.11
CA THR A 103 -3.37 -12.10 9.31
C THR A 103 -3.20 -10.84 10.14
#